data_AF-A0AAQ3QN71-F1
#
_entry.id   AF-A0AAQ3QN71-F1
#
_cell.length_a   1.000
_cell.length_b   1.000
_cell.length_c   1.000
_cell.angle_alpha   90.00
_cell.angle_beta   90.00
_cell.angle_gamma   90.00
#
_symmetry.space_group_name_H-M   'P 1'
#
loop_
_entity.id
_entity.type
_entity.pdbx_description
1 polymer ?
#
loop_
_entity_poly.entity_id
_entity_poly.type
_entity_poly.pdbx_seq_one_letter_code
_entity_poly.pdbx_strand_id
1 'polypeptide(L)'
;MIMVKVHSKGTRPWMFSGVYASTDSNEMKVLWDFLMSIDIANQPWLIAEDFNCIDNVEDKMGGRPFRYGKSIKAFKELCQEADLMDLKYKGVRFTLINNRI
;
A
#
# COMPACT_ATOMS: atom_id res chain seq x y z
N MET A 1 -1.00 8.57 8.51
CA MET A 1 -1.58 8.75 7.16
C MET A 1 -1.72 10.23 6.89
N ILE A 2 -1.40 10.67 5.67
CA ILE A 2 -1.73 12.01 5.16
C ILE A 2 -2.67 11.83 3.97
N MET A 3 -3.73 12.63 3.89
CA MET A 3 -4.63 12.65 2.75
C MET A 3 -4.74 14.07 2.21
N VAL A 4 -4.63 14.23 0.89
CA VAL A 4 -4.74 15.51 0.20
C VAL A 4 -5.58 15.38 -1.06
N LYS A 5 -6.34 16.44 -1.38
CA LYS A 5 -7.03 16.56 -2.65
C LYS A 5 -6.15 17.30 -3.66
N VAL A 6 -5.77 16.61 -4.72
CA VAL A 6 -4.87 17.14 -5.75
C VAL A 6 -5.69 17.84 -6.83
N HIS A 7 -5.33 19.08 -7.13
CA HIS A 7 -5.89 19.88 -8.22
C HIS A 7 -4.79 20.18 -9.24
N SER A 8 -5.07 19.91 -10.51
CA SER A 8 -4.19 20.31 -11.62
C SER A 8 -5.02 20.86 -12.77
N LYS A 9 -4.46 21.84 -13.49
CA LYS A 9 -5.14 22.51 -14.60
C LYS A 9 -5.44 21.50 -15.71
N GLY A 10 -6.69 21.45 -16.16
CA GLY A 10 -7.11 20.57 -17.24
C GLY A 10 -7.35 19.11 -16.85
N THR A 11 -7.28 18.76 -15.56
CA THR A 11 -7.55 17.39 -15.07
C THR A 11 -8.64 17.39 -14.01
N ARG A 12 -9.40 16.29 -13.90
CA ARG A 12 -10.34 16.08 -12.79
C ARG A 12 -9.56 15.99 -11.46
N PRO A 13 -10.04 16.62 -10.37
CA PRO A 13 -9.45 16.43 -9.05
C PRO A 13 -9.43 14.95 -8.64
N TRP A 14 -8.41 14.57 -7.88
CA TRP A 14 -8.22 13.21 -7.38
C TRP A 14 -7.66 13.25 -5.96
N MET A 15 -7.80 12.13 -5.26
CA MET A 15 -7.36 11.98 -3.87
C MET A 15 -6.01 11.28 -3.82
N PHE A 16 -5.08 11.81 -3.03
CA PHE A 16 -3.82 11.14 -2.70
C PHE A 16 -3.78 10.82 -1.22
N SER A 17 -3.49 9.56 -0.90
CA SER A 17 -3.19 9.11 0.47
C SER A 17 -1.74 8.61 0.55
N GLY A 18 -0.96 9.21 1.45
CA GLY A 18 0.32 8.68 1.90
C GLY A 18 0.13 7.88 3.19
N VAL A 19 0.42 6.59 3.14
CA VAL A 19 0.21 5.66 4.24
C VAL A 19 1.56 5.09 4.69
N TYR A 20 1.72 4.95 6.00
CA TYR A 20 2.84 4.23 6.60
C TYR A 20 2.22 3.15 7.48
N ALA A 21 2.23 1.91 7.01
CA ALA A 21 1.58 0.82 7.73
C ALA A 21 2.49 0.27 8.82
N SER A 22 1.83 -0.10 9.92
CA SER A 22 2.46 -0.87 10.97
C SER A 22 2.73 -2.30 10.51
N THR A 23 3.80 -2.90 11.03
CA THR A 23 4.05 -4.33 10.89
C THR A 23 3.09 -5.20 11.71
N ASP A 24 2.35 -4.59 12.66
CA ASP A 24 1.34 -5.28 13.45
C ASP A 24 0.04 -5.45 12.64
N SER A 25 -0.45 -6.69 12.54
CA SER A 25 -1.63 -7.00 11.74
C SER A 25 -2.93 -6.37 12.25
N ASN A 26 -3.04 -6.10 13.56
CA ASN A 26 -4.22 -5.47 14.14
C ASN A 26 -4.23 -3.98 13.86
N GLU A 27 -3.09 -3.30 14.04
CA GLU A 27 -2.95 -1.87 13.70
C GLU A 27 -3.16 -1.64 12.21
N MET A 28 -2.64 -2.56 11.39
CA MET A 28 -2.89 -2.59 9.96
C MET A 28 -4.40 -2.69 9.68
N LYS A 29 -5.12 -3.66 10.27
CA LYS A 29 -6.58 -3.77 10.09
C LYS A 29 -7.33 -2.48 10.48
N VAL A 30 -6.96 -1.83 11.59
CA VAL A 30 -7.59 -0.58 12.03
C VAL A 30 -7.39 0.55 11.02
N LEU A 31 -6.17 0.70 10.50
CA LEU A 31 -5.87 1.67 9.45
C LEU A 31 -6.72 1.43 8.19
N TRP A 32 -6.95 0.17 7.85
CA TRP A 32 -7.74 -0.20 6.68
C TRP A 32 -9.24 -0.02 6.86
N ASP A 33 -9.79 -0.43 8.00
CA ASP A 33 -11.18 -0.15 8.35
C ASP A 33 -11.45 1.35 8.28
N PHE A 34 -10.49 2.16 8.73
CA PHE A 34 -10.54 3.61 8.60
C PHE A 34 -10.52 4.06 7.13
N LEU A 35 -9.58 3.57 6.32
CA LEU A 35 -9.49 3.91 4.89
C LEU A 35 -10.78 3.57 4.13
N MET A 36 -11.39 2.41 4.39
CA MET A 36 -12.65 1.99 3.77
C MET A 36 -13.86 2.82 4.23
N SER A 37 -13.78 3.45 5.40
CA SER A 37 -14.83 4.36 5.86
C SER A 37 -14.79 5.74 5.19
N ILE A 38 -13.71 6.06 4.45
CA ILE A 38 -13.57 7.37 3.81
C ILE A 38 -14.40 7.42 2.54
N ASP A 39 -15.41 8.29 2.54
CA ASP A 39 -16.15 8.63 1.32
C ASP A 39 -15.32 9.57 0.44
N ILE A 40 -14.71 9.00 -0.60
CA ILE A 40 -13.95 9.73 -1.62
C ILE A 40 -14.85 10.40 -2.68
N ALA A 41 -16.17 10.36 -2.53
CA ALA A 41 -17.16 10.93 -3.43
C ALA A 41 -16.94 10.53 -4.90
N ASN A 42 -16.59 9.26 -5.12
CA ASN A 42 -16.32 8.68 -6.44
C ASN A 42 -15.22 9.42 -7.24
N GLN A 43 -14.27 10.08 -6.56
CA GLN A 43 -13.07 10.63 -7.19
C GLN A 43 -12.01 9.54 -7.40
N PRO A 44 -11.15 9.65 -8.43
CA PRO A 44 -9.99 8.77 -8.53
C PRO A 44 -9.15 8.85 -7.26
N TRP A 45 -8.68 7.71 -6.77
CA TRP A 45 -7.93 7.63 -5.52
C TRP A 45 -6.62 6.89 -5.75
N LEU A 46 -5.52 7.55 -5.40
CA LEU A 46 -4.20 6.96 -5.38
C LEU A 46 -3.75 6.82 -3.93
N ILE A 47 -3.38 5.60 -3.55
CA ILE A 47 -2.79 5.29 -2.25
C ILE A 47 -1.33 4.91 -2.51
N ALA A 48 -0.41 5.63 -1.87
CA ALA A 48 1.00 5.28 -1.84
C ALA A 48 1.36 4.89 -0.42
N GLU A 49 1.96 3.72 -0.26
CA GLU A 49 2.16 3.11 1.05
C GLU A 49 3.53 2.47 1.22
N ASP A 50 4.05 2.56 2.43
CA ASP A 50 5.08 1.65 2.93
C ASP A 50 4.43 0.54 3.74
N PHE A 51 4.25 -0.62 3.11
CA PHE A 51 3.58 -1.76 3.72
C PHE A 51 4.44 -2.51 4.74
N ASN A 52 5.75 -2.27 4.78
CA ASN A 52 6.72 -3.09 5.51
C ASN A 52 6.55 -4.61 5.29
N CYS A 53 5.91 -5.02 4.19
CA CYS A 53 5.69 -6.41 3.81
C CYS A 53 6.14 -6.65 2.37
N ILE A 54 6.52 -7.88 2.09
CA ILE A 54 6.99 -8.29 0.78
C ILE A 54 5.87 -9.17 0.22
N ASP A 55 5.34 -8.86 -0.96
CA ASP A 55 4.19 -9.60 -1.52
C ASP A 55 4.61 -10.82 -2.34
N ASN A 56 5.82 -10.79 -2.92
CA ASN A 56 6.35 -11.85 -3.76
C ASN A 56 7.75 -12.26 -3.29
N VAL A 57 8.08 -13.55 -3.41
CA VAL A 57 9.44 -14.06 -3.15
C VAL A 57 10.49 -13.34 -4.01
N GLU A 58 10.12 -12.93 -5.23
CA GLU A 58 11.00 -12.19 -6.14
C GLU A 58 11.36 -10.78 -5.67
N ASP A 59 10.56 -10.21 -4.76
CA ASP A 59 10.78 -8.87 -4.20
C ASP A 59 11.66 -8.93 -2.94
N LYS A 60 12.24 -10.10 -2.64
CA LYS A 60 13.21 -10.32 -1.57
C LYS A 60 14.53 -10.86 -2.10
N MET A 61 15.62 -10.27 -1.64
CA MET A 61 16.97 -10.80 -1.85
C MET A 61 17.67 -11.00 -0.51
N GLY A 62 18.25 -12.19 -0.30
CA GLY A 62 19.02 -12.52 0.91
C GLY A 62 18.20 -12.64 2.20
N GLY A 63 18.90 -12.82 3.32
CA GLY A 63 18.32 -12.95 4.65
C GLY A 63 17.41 -14.18 4.86
N ARG A 64 16.41 -14.05 5.74
CA ARG A 64 15.49 -15.16 6.08
C ARG A 64 14.59 -15.51 4.88
N PRO A 65 14.24 -16.81 4.67
CA PRO A 65 13.31 -17.21 3.62
C PRO A 65 12.01 -16.40 3.65
N PHE A 66 11.51 -16.09 2.46
CA PHE A 66 10.18 -15.49 2.30
C PHE A 66 9.13 -16.38 2.97
N ARG A 67 8.21 -15.76 3.72
CA ARG A 67 7.07 -16.44 4.31
C ARG A 67 5.83 -15.63 4.01
N TYR A 68 4.87 -16.25 3.35
CA TYR A 68 3.55 -15.67 3.15
C TYR A 68 2.84 -15.59 4.51
N GLY A 69 2.87 -14.40 5.11
CA GLY A 69 2.34 -14.14 6.44
C GLY A 69 0.90 -13.64 6.43
N LYS A 70 0.33 -13.51 7.63
CA LYS A 70 -1.03 -12.97 7.82
C LYS A 70 -1.17 -11.53 7.32
N SER A 71 -0.12 -10.72 7.44
CA SER A 71 -0.12 -9.33 6.96
C SER A 71 -0.27 -9.24 5.45
N ILE A 72 0.46 -10.06 4.70
CA ILE A 72 0.37 -10.11 3.23
C ILE A 72 -1.04 -10.57 2.80
N LYS A 73 -1.58 -11.62 3.44
CA LYS A 73 -2.94 -12.11 3.16
C LYS A 73 -3.98 -11.02 3.36
N ALA A 74 -3.95 -10.37 4.53
CA ALA A 74 -4.88 -9.29 4.84
C ALA A 74 -4.74 -8.13 3.86
N PHE A 75 -3.51 -7.74 3.49
CA PHE A 75 -3.28 -6.71 2.47
C PHE A 75 -3.95 -7.04 1.12
N LYS A 76 -3.80 -8.28 0.61
CA LYS A 76 -4.47 -8.67 -0.65
C LYS A 76 -5.98 -8.65 -0.57
N GLU A 77 -6.53 -9.18 0.53
CA GLU A 77 -7.98 -9.17 0.76
C GLU A 77 -8.53 -7.74 0.76
N LEU A 78 -7.78 -6.81 1.34
CA LEU A 78 -8.13 -5.39 1.37
C LEU A 78 -8.03 -4.71 0.01
N CYS A 79 -6.97 -4.95 -0.77
CA CYS A 79 -6.92 -4.44 -2.14
C CYS A 79 -8.12 -4.92 -2.96
N GLN A 80 -8.56 -6.16 -2.73
CA GLN A 80 -9.73 -6.71 -3.40
C GLN A 80 -11.04 -6.08 -2.91
N GLU A 81 -11.21 -5.87 -1.60
CA GLU A 81 -12.40 -5.21 -1.03
C GLU A 81 -12.54 -3.74 -1.45
N ALA A 82 -11.40 -3.06 -1.60
CA ALA A 82 -11.32 -1.65 -1.98
C ALA A 82 -11.31 -1.41 -3.50
N ASP A 83 -11.37 -2.47 -4.32
CA ASP A 83 -11.20 -2.43 -5.78
C ASP A 83 -9.93 -1.65 -6.21
N LEU A 84 -8.85 -1.82 -5.42
CA LEU A 84 -7.58 -1.18 -5.67
C LEU A 84 -6.78 -2.01 -6.67
N MET A 85 -6.24 -1.30 -7.67
CA MET A 85 -5.31 -1.88 -8.64
C MET A 85 -3.89 -1.39 -8.39
N ASP A 86 -2.92 -2.31 -8.47
CA ASP A 86 -1.51 -1.93 -8.53
C ASP A 86 -1.22 -1.26 -9.88
N LEU A 87 -0.72 -0.02 -9.83
CA LEU A 87 -0.34 0.76 -11.01
C LEU A 87 0.93 0.22 -11.70
N LYS A 88 1.65 -0.70 -11.06
CA LYS A 88 2.96 -1.22 -11.46
C LYS A 88 4.01 -0.12 -11.53
N TYR A 89 5.25 -0.46 -11.19
CA TYR A 89 6.36 0.48 -11.26
C TYR A 89 7.24 0.22 -12.48
N LYS A 90 7.97 1.26 -12.91
CA LYS A 90 9.09 1.15 -13.84
C LYS A 90 10.31 1.78 -13.19
N GLY A 91 11.35 0.99 -12.91
CA GLY A 91 12.55 1.48 -12.23
C GLY A 91 13.21 0.44 -11.34
N VAL A 92 13.81 0.89 -10.24
CA VAL A 92 14.52 0.05 -9.28
C VAL A 92 13.55 -0.95 -8.64
N ARG A 93 13.93 -2.23 -8.64
CA ARG A 93 13.08 -3.34 -8.18
C ARG A 93 12.85 -3.35 -6.67
N PHE A 94 13.83 -2.91 -5.88
CA PHE A 94 13.77 -2.95 -4.42
C PHE A 94 13.62 -1.54 -3.85
N THR A 95 12.67 -1.39 -2.92
CA THR A 95 12.38 -0.11 -2.24
C THR A 95 13.15 0.05 -0.92
N LEU A 96 13.71 -1.04 -0.36
CA LEU A 96 14.41 -1.05 0.91
C LEU A 96 15.71 -1.89 0.83
N ILE A 97 16.80 -1.33 1.35
CA ILE A 97 18.08 -2.04 1.56
C ILE A 97 18.34 -2.07 3.06
N ASN A 98 18.37 -3.27 3.64
CA ASN A 98 18.56 -3.46 5.09
C ASN A 98 20.00 -3.89 5.46
N ASN A 99 20.94 -3.90 4.51
CA ASN A 99 22.34 -4.30 4.67
C ASN A 99 22.56 -5.67 5.34
N ARG A 100 21.60 -6.60 5.19
CA ARG A 100 21.73 -7.97 5.67
C ARG A 100 22.04 -8.88 4.49
N ILE A 101 23.34 -9.14 4.29
CA ILE A 101 23.85 -10.17 3.37
C ILE A 101 23.76 -11.52 4.09
#